data_AF-A0A354CIR5-F1
#
_entry.id   AF-A0A354CIR5-F1
#
_cell.length_a   1.000
_cell.length_b   1.000
_cell.length_c   1.000
_cell.angle_alpha   90.00
_cell.angle_beta   90.00
_cell.angle_gamma   90.00
#
_symmetry.space_group_name_H-M   'P 1'
#
loop_
_entity.id
_entity.type
_entity.pdbx_description
1 polymer ?
#
loop_
_entity_poly.entity_id
_entity_poly.type
_entity_poly.pdbx_seq_one_letter_code
_entity_poly.pdbx_strand_id
1 'polypeptide(L)'
;QGAFCGVEKWGNVNMGGCSGAIPHHRMIKKLLKYREEAVFRYEDGSLNPDTCGVYETAPFIAMGMSADNTCQRINEMTVFSSEYFHPYDYMSGENVITENTFSIHHFNGGWLDDKRKEERKKTVGEYNNILKRIYGQADYE
;
A
#
# COMPACT_ATOMS: atom_id res chain seq x y z
N GLN A 1 0.83 -19.96 -11.88
CA GLN A 1 0.78 -18.90 -10.84
C GLN A 1 0.33 -19.54 -9.52
N GLY A 2 1.09 -19.41 -8.43
CA GLY A 2 0.76 -20.05 -7.13
C GLY A 2 0.27 -19.08 -6.04
N ALA A 3 0.60 -17.79 -6.15
CA ALA A 3 0.07 -16.74 -5.30
C ALA A 3 0.19 -15.37 -5.95
N PHE A 4 -0.60 -14.41 -5.49
CA PHE A 4 -0.53 -13.02 -5.88
C PHE A 4 -1.02 -12.05 -4.80
N CYS A 5 -0.58 -10.80 -4.89
CA CYS A 5 -1.11 -9.64 -4.19
C CYS A 5 -0.89 -8.37 -5.03
N GLY A 6 -1.40 -7.22 -4.58
CA GLY A 6 -1.12 -5.90 -5.15
C GLY A 6 -0.29 -5.02 -4.23
N VAL A 7 0.25 -3.93 -4.79
CA VAL A 7 0.76 -2.78 -4.03
C VAL A 7 -0.14 -1.57 -4.23
N GLU A 8 -0.11 -0.66 -3.26
CA GLU A 8 -0.53 0.72 -3.47
C GLU A 8 0.53 1.48 -4.28
N LYS A 9 0.18 2.64 -4.84
CA LYS A 9 1.04 3.40 -5.77
C LYS A 9 2.46 3.66 -5.27
N TRP A 10 2.65 3.75 -3.96
CA TRP A 10 3.93 4.05 -3.32
C TRP A 10 4.71 2.81 -2.88
N GLY A 11 4.32 1.63 -3.38
CA GLY A 11 5.04 0.37 -3.18
C GLY A 11 4.70 -0.38 -1.89
N ASN A 12 3.74 0.11 -1.10
CA ASN A 12 3.21 -0.61 0.05
C ASN A 12 2.40 -1.82 -0.42
N VAL A 13 2.80 -3.02 -0.01
CA VAL A 13 2.02 -4.24 -0.24
C VAL A 13 0.68 -4.13 0.47
N ASN A 14 -0.38 -4.54 -0.23
CA ASN A 14 -1.74 -4.54 0.29
C ASN A 14 -2.43 -5.87 -0.01
N MET A 15 -2.27 -6.81 0.92
CA MET A 15 -2.91 -8.12 0.85
C MET A 15 -4.43 -8.04 1.03
N GLY A 16 -4.91 -7.00 1.73
CA GLY A 16 -6.33 -6.82 2.08
C GLY A 16 -7.21 -6.35 0.92
N GLY A 17 -6.66 -5.68 -0.10
CA GLY A 17 -7.46 -5.14 -1.21
C GLY A 17 -7.61 -6.07 -2.40
N CYS A 18 -6.67 -6.99 -2.61
CA CYS A 18 -6.86 -8.19 -3.43
C CYS A 18 -5.63 -9.08 -3.30
N SER A 19 -5.81 -10.33 -2.91
CA SER A 19 -4.73 -11.32 -2.87
C SER A 19 -5.27 -12.75 -2.96
N GLY A 20 -4.40 -13.69 -3.28
CA GLY A 20 -4.73 -15.10 -3.31
C GLY A 20 -3.48 -15.98 -3.27
N ALA A 21 -3.58 -17.16 -2.67
CA ALA A 21 -2.48 -18.11 -2.61
C ALA A 21 -2.97 -19.55 -2.55
N ILE A 22 -2.20 -20.48 -3.12
CA ILE A 22 -2.38 -21.92 -2.87
C ILE A 22 -2.09 -22.25 -1.39
N PRO A 23 -2.63 -23.38 -0.88
CA PRO A 23 -2.29 -23.85 0.45
C PRO A 23 -0.78 -23.95 0.68
N HIS A 24 -0.34 -23.56 1.88
CA HIS A 24 1.06 -23.63 2.32
C HIS A 24 2.08 -22.83 1.48
N HIS A 25 1.64 -21.80 0.75
CA HIS A 25 2.57 -20.96 0.00
C HIS A 25 3.62 -20.32 0.93
N ARG A 26 4.91 -20.48 0.57
CA ARG A 26 6.07 -20.06 1.38
C ARG A 26 6.05 -18.59 1.79
N MET A 27 5.52 -17.72 0.93
CA MET A 27 5.45 -16.29 1.22
C MET A 27 4.46 -15.98 2.35
N ILE A 28 3.32 -16.66 2.38
CA ILE A 28 2.32 -16.49 3.44
C ILE A 28 2.92 -16.87 4.80
N LYS A 29 3.69 -17.96 4.87
CA LYS A 29 4.40 -18.36 6.11
C LYS A 29 5.36 -17.27 6.62
N LYS A 30 6.07 -16.58 5.71
CA LYS A 30 6.98 -15.48 6.08
C LYS A 30 6.22 -14.27 6.61
N LEU A 31 5.12 -13.89 5.95
CA LEU A 31 4.26 -12.80 6.41
C LEU A 31 3.70 -13.08 7.80
N LEU A 32 3.18 -14.29 8.02
CA LEU A 32 2.64 -14.70 9.32
C LEU A 32 3.71 -14.68 10.42
N LYS A 33 4.89 -15.24 10.15
CA LYS A 33 6.00 -15.22 11.12
C LYS A 33 6.42 -13.79 11.47
N TYR A 34 6.54 -12.91 10.47
CA TYR A 34 6.87 -11.50 10.73
C TYR A 34 5.78 -10.81 11.56
N ARG A 35 4.50 -11.12 11.30
CA ARG A 35 3.38 -10.55 12.05
C ARG A 35 3.30 -11.03 13.49
N GLU A 36 3.67 -12.28 13.77
CA GLU A 36 3.72 -12.88 15.11
C GLU A 36 4.69 -12.14 16.05
N GLU A 37 5.76 -11.57 15.51
CA GLU A 37 6.77 -10.84 16.28
C GLU A 37 6.33 -9.39 16.62
N ALA A 38 5.26 -8.88 15.99
CA ALA A 38 4.81 -7.51 16.16
C ALA A 38 3.80 -7.34 17.32
N VAL A 39 4.16 -6.49 18.28
CA VAL A 39 3.31 -6.14 19.44
C VAL A 39 2.41 -4.94 19.15
N PHE A 40 1.18 -4.98 19.67
CA PHE A 40 0.25 -3.85 19.57
C PHE A 40 0.39 -2.84 20.72
N ARG A 41 0.78 -3.30 21.91
CA ARG A 41 1.01 -2.44 23.08
C ARG A 41 2.44 -2.61 23.54
N TYR A 42 3.17 -1.50 23.59
CA TYR A 42 4.56 -1.47 24.03
C TYR A 42 4.66 -1.54 25.56
N GLU A 43 5.87 -1.80 26.08
CA GLU A 43 6.13 -1.94 27.52
C GLU A 43 5.80 -0.66 28.31
N ASP A 44 5.99 0.51 27.70
CA ASP A 44 5.65 1.81 28.28
C ASP A 44 4.13 2.12 28.28
N GLY A 45 3.33 1.20 27.73
CA GLY A 45 1.88 1.29 27.65
C GLY A 45 1.33 2.04 26.43
N SER A 46 2.19 2.61 25.58
CA SER A 46 1.80 3.21 24.31
C SER A 46 1.38 2.13 23.29
N LEU A 47 0.61 2.55 22.27
CA LEU A 47 0.07 1.64 21.24
C LEU A 47 0.85 1.77 19.94
N ASN A 48 0.99 0.66 19.23
CA ASN A 48 1.56 0.61 17.89
C ASN A 48 0.50 1.00 16.83
N PRO A 49 0.67 2.13 16.13
CA PRO A 49 -0.28 2.58 15.12
C PRO A 49 -0.02 2.01 13.72
N ASP A 50 1.01 1.17 13.54
CA ASP A 50 1.41 0.65 12.24
C ASP A 50 0.28 -0.15 11.58
N THR A 51 0.10 0.08 10.29
CA THR A 51 -0.94 -0.56 9.48
C THR A 51 -0.47 -1.90 8.92
N CYS A 52 -1.41 -2.73 8.47
CA CYS A 52 -1.12 -4.04 7.87
C CYS A 52 -0.05 -3.98 6.76
N GLY A 53 -0.12 -2.95 5.92
CA GLY A 53 0.83 -2.76 4.81
C GLY A 53 2.28 -2.64 5.26
N VAL A 54 2.57 -2.10 6.45
CA VAL A 54 3.93 -2.05 7.00
C VAL A 54 4.47 -3.47 7.26
N TYR A 55 3.69 -4.28 7.96
CA TYR A 55 4.05 -5.66 8.28
C TYR A 55 4.10 -6.57 7.05
N GLU A 56 3.28 -6.26 6.05
CA GLU A 56 3.27 -7.00 4.79
C GLU A 56 4.48 -6.65 3.93
N THR A 57 4.82 -5.38 3.80
CA THR A 57 5.86 -4.90 2.89
C THR A 57 7.27 -5.30 3.33
N ALA A 58 7.58 -5.23 4.63
CA ALA A 58 8.93 -5.47 5.14
C ALA A 58 9.50 -6.85 4.73
N PRO A 59 8.75 -7.97 4.85
CA PRO A 59 9.17 -9.27 4.34
C PRO A 59 9.46 -9.32 2.83
N PHE A 60 8.73 -8.57 2.00
CA PHE A 60 8.99 -8.52 0.55
C PHE A 60 10.27 -7.74 0.24
N ILE A 61 10.46 -6.57 0.86
CA ILE A 61 11.68 -5.76 0.70
C ILE A 61 12.92 -6.56 1.14
N ALA A 62 12.84 -7.27 2.27
CA ALA A 62 13.92 -8.13 2.77
C ALA A 62 14.31 -9.26 1.79
N MET A 63 13.49 -9.54 0.78
CA MET A 63 13.76 -10.53 -0.28
C MET A 63 13.96 -9.90 -1.65
N GLY A 64 14.19 -8.58 -1.72
CA GLY A 64 14.58 -7.88 -2.94
C GLY A 64 13.45 -7.20 -3.71
N MET A 65 12.25 -7.06 -3.14
CA MET A 65 11.23 -6.20 -3.74
C MET A 65 11.69 -4.75 -3.73
N SER A 66 11.45 -4.04 -4.83
CA SER A 66 11.62 -2.59 -4.92
C SER A 66 10.26 -1.90 -4.76
N ALA A 67 10.22 -0.78 -4.03
CA ALA A 67 9.00 0.00 -3.82
C ALA A 67 8.81 1.04 -4.94
N ASP A 68 8.75 0.56 -6.19
CA ASP A 68 8.72 1.39 -7.40
C ASP A 68 7.42 1.24 -8.22
N ASN A 69 6.41 0.59 -7.64
CA ASN A 69 5.12 0.31 -8.26
C ASN A 69 5.18 -0.53 -9.54
N THR A 70 6.29 -1.24 -9.80
CA THR A 70 6.37 -2.19 -10.91
C THR A 70 5.80 -3.56 -10.51
N CYS A 71 5.27 -4.30 -11.49
CA CYS A 71 4.93 -5.71 -11.29
C CYS A 71 6.19 -6.54 -11.05
N GLN A 72 6.25 -7.25 -9.93
CA GLN A 72 7.44 -8.00 -9.51
C GLN A 72 7.09 -9.43 -9.11
N ARG A 73 8.07 -10.34 -9.15
CA ARG A 73 7.90 -11.72 -8.69
C ARG A 73 8.86 -12.02 -7.56
N ILE A 74 8.33 -12.09 -6.34
CA ILE A 74 9.10 -12.22 -5.10
C ILE A 74 8.71 -13.53 -4.42
N ASN A 75 9.69 -14.39 -4.18
CA ASN A 75 9.49 -15.66 -3.46
C ASN A 75 8.29 -16.47 -4.02
N GLU A 76 8.21 -16.57 -5.35
CA GLU A 76 7.17 -17.23 -6.16
C GLU A 76 5.76 -16.61 -6.16
N MET A 77 5.56 -15.52 -5.43
CA MET A 77 4.35 -14.69 -5.47
C MET A 77 4.52 -13.57 -6.48
N THR A 78 3.49 -13.30 -7.29
CA THR A 78 3.45 -12.08 -8.12
C THR A 78 2.88 -10.93 -7.30
N VAL A 79 3.61 -9.83 -7.27
CA VAL A 79 3.19 -8.55 -6.70
C VAL A 79 2.82 -7.66 -7.87
N PHE A 80 1.52 -7.39 -8.03
CA PHE A 80 1.02 -6.54 -9.11
C PHE A 80 1.13 -5.06 -8.74
N SER A 81 1.41 -4.21 -9.74
CA SER A 81 1.37 -2.76 -9.62
C SER A 81 -0.02 -2.28 -9.19
N SER A 82 -0.08 -1.05 -8.70
CA SER A 82 -1.31 -0.46 -8.19
C SER A 82 -2.43 -0.38 -9.22
N GLU A 83 -2.13 -0.31 -10.52
CA GLU A 83 -3.13 -0.21 -11.58
C GLU A 83 -4.11 -1.41 -11.61
N TYR A 84 -3.70 -2.58 -11.11
CA TYR A 84 -4.49 -3.80 -11.16
C TYR A 84 -5.57 -3.86 -10.08
N PHE A 85 -5.19 -3.58 -8.82
CA PHE A 85 -6.06 -3.83 -7.67
C PHE A 85 -6.29 -2.61 -6.78
N HIS A 86 -5.45 -1.59 -6.90
CA HIS A 86 -5.41 -0.42 -6.02
C HIS A 86 -5.15 0.87 -6.82
N PRO A 87 -6.03 1.23 -7.78
CA PRO A 87 -5.84 2.44 -8.61
C PRO A 87 -5.96 3.74 -7.81
N TYR A 88 -6.42 3.66 -6.56
CA TYR A 88 -6.52 4.79 -5.65
C TYR A 88 -5.15 5.20 -5.08
N ASP A 89 -4.72 6.43 -5.35
CA ASP A 89 -3.56 7.05 -4.73
C ASP A 89 -3.97 7.79 -3.46
N TYR A 90 -3.57 7.30 -2.29
CA TYR A 90 -3.91 7.93 -1.03
C TYR A 90 -3.25 9.31 -0.82
N MET A 91 -2.15 9.60 -1.53
CA MET A 91 -1.40 10.87 -1.45
C MET A 91 -2.06 11.97 -2.29
N SER A 92 -2.47 11.68 -3.54
CA SER A 92 -3.18 12.65 -4.39
C SER A 92 -4.69 12.66 -4.13
N GLY A 93 -5.24 11.54 -3.67
CA GLY A 93 -6.69 11.32 -3.52
C GLY A 93 -7.39 10.91 -4.82
N GLU A 94 -6.65 10.61 -5.88
CA GLU A 94 -7.19 10.29 -7.21
C GLU A 94 -7.33 8.79 -7.44
N ASN A 95 -8.25 8.40 -8.31
CA ASN A 95 -8.34 7.05 -8.85
C ASN A 95 -7.80 7.05 -10.28
N VAL A 96 -6.63 6.45 -10.50
CA VAL A 96 -6.03 6.29 -11.82
C VAL A 96 -6.46 4.95 -12.40
N ILE A 97 -7.61 4.94 -13.07
CA ILE A 97 -8.19 3.71 -13.65
C ILE A 97 -7.59 3.48 -15.04
N THR A 98 -7.15 2.24 -15.30
CA THR A 98 -6.61 1.82 -16.60
C THR A 98 -7.40 0.61 -17.14
N GLU A 99 -7.08 0.17 -18.35
CA GLU A 99 -7.63 -1.08 -18.90
C GLU A 99 -7.24 -2.33 -18.10
N ASN A 100 -6.20 -2.23 -17.26
CA ASN A 100 -5.73 -3.29 -16.39
C ASN A 100 -6.39 -3.26 -15.01
N THR A 101 -7.30 -2.33 -14.71
CA THR A 101 -7.93 -2.25 -13.40
C THR A 101 -9.01 -3.32 -13.23
N PHE A 102 -8.77 -4.26 -12.31
CA PHE A 102 -9.69 -5.34 -11.97
C PHE A 102 -10.45 -5.10 -10.66
N SER A 103 -9.92 -4.28 -9.74
CA SER A 103 -10.60 -3.93 -8.50
C SER A 103 -10.20 -2.56 -7.97
N ILE A 104 -11.04 -2.01 -7.11
CA ILE A 104 -10.78 -0.77 -6.36
C ILE A 104 -10.96 -1.05 -4.87
N HIS A 105 -9.88 -0.86 -4.10
CA HIS A 105 -9.95 -0.91 -2.64
C HIS A 105 -10.37 0.47 -2.09
N HIS A 106 -11.62 0.59 -1.67
CA HIS A 106 -12.16 1.84 -1.11
C HIS A 106 -11.77 2.04 0.36
N PHE A 107 -10.88 2.99 0.63
CA PHE A 107 -10.53 3.39 2.00
C PHE A 107 -11.50 4.44 2.54
N ASN A 108 -12.32 4.08 3.53
CA ASN A 108 -13.21 5.03 4.21
C ASN A 108 -12.47 5.87 5.28
N GLY A 109 -11.49 5.28 5.97
CA GLY A 109 -10.74 5.99 7.02
C GLY A 109 -11.60 6.45 8.20
N GLY A 110 -12.74 5.79 8.47
CA GLY A 110 -13.70 6.21 9.50
C GLY A 110 -13.18 6.19 10.94
N TRP A 111 -11.99 5.63 11.18
CA TRP A 111 -11.31 5.61 12.48
C TRP A 111 -10.38 6.81 12.71
N LEU A 112 -10.23 7.69 11.71
CA LEU A 112 -9.41 8.90 11.84
C LEU A 112 -10.18 9.97 12.63
N ASP A 113 -9.49 10.61 13.58
CA ASP A 113 -9.99 11.81 14.24
C ASP A 113 -9.94 13.03 13.31
N ASP A 114 -10.58 14.13 13.71
CA ASP A 114 -10.68 15.32 12.86
C ASP A 114 -9.31 15.99 12.63
N LYS A 115 -8.39 15.85 13.58
CA LYS A 115 -7.01 16.34 13.42
C LYS A 115 -6.31 15.61 12.28
N ARG A 116 -6.35 14.28 12.27
CA ARG A 116 -5.75 13.43 11.22
C ARG A 116 -6.41 13.64 9.86
N LYS A 117 -7.74 13.86 9.83
CA LYS A 117 -8.43 14.23 8.58
C LYS A 117 -7.93 15.55 8.02
N GLU A 118 -7.67 16.54 8.88
CA GLU A 118 -7.16 17.84 8.46
C GLU A 118 -5.70 17.77 8.02
N GLU A 119 -4.87 17.02 8.75
CA GLU A 119 -3.49 16.70 8.34
C GLU A 119 -3.47 16.05 6.94
N ARG A 120 -4.37 15.09 6.69
CA ARG A 120 -4.50 14.46 5.37
C ARG A 120 -4.82 15.46 4.26
N LYS A 121 -5.79 16.37 4.48
CA LYS A 121 -6.11 17.42 3.48
C LYS A 121 -4.91 18.33 3.22
N LYS A 122 -4.18 18.70 4.27
CA LYS A 122 -2.97 19.52 4.16
C LYS A 122 -1.91 18.82 3.33
N THR A 123 -1.63 17.54 3.60
CA THR A 123 -0.69 16.73 2.82
C THR A 123 -1.07 16.66 1.34
N VAL A 124 -2.36 16.42 1.03
CA VAL A 124 -2.86 16.43 -0.36
C VAL A 124 -2.64 17.79 -1.02
N GLY A 125 -2.93 18.89 -0.32
CA GLY A 125 -2.72 20.25 -0.82
C GLY A 125 -1.25 20.56 -1.09
N GLU A 126 -0.35 20.17 -0.18
CA GLU A 126 1.10 20.34 -0.33
C GLU A 126 1.64 19.52 -1.51
N TYR A 127 1.20 18.27 -1.64
CA TYR A 127 1.54 17.40 -2.76
C TYR A 127 1.13 18.02 -4.10
N ASN A 128 -0.12 18.46 -4.23
CA ASN A 128 -0.61 19.10 -5.46
C ASN A 128 0.14 20.41 -5.78
N ASN A 129 0.53 21.18 -4.77
CA ASN A 129 1.35 22.37 -4.96
C ASN A 129 2.76 22.04 -5.47
N ILE A 130 3.36 20.94 -5.00
CA ILE A 130 4.65 20.47 -5.52
C ILE A 130 4.50 20.05 -6.98
N LEU A 131 3.46 19.28 -7.34
CA LEU A 131 3.24 18.85 -8.72
C LEU A 131 3.04 20.04 -9.66
N LYS A 132 2.25 21.04 -9.26
CA LYS A 132 2.08 22.29 -10.03
C LYS A 132 3.40 23.05 -10.26
N ARG A 133 4.37 22.95 -9.34
CA ARG A 133 5.69 23.56 -9.50
C ARG A 133 6.59 22.75 -10.43
N ILE A 134 6.46 21.42 -10.43
CA ILE A 134 7.26 20.52 -11.27
C ILE A 134 6.78 20.57 -12.73
N TYR A 135 5.47 20.47 -12.94
CA TYR A 135 4.87 20.36 -14.27
C TYR A 135 4.35 21.70 -14.81
N GLY A 136 4.28 22.76 -14.00
CA GLY A 136 3.63 24.01 -14.41
C GLY A 136 2.10 23.90 -14.39
N GLN A 137 1.42 25.05 -14.41
CA GLN A 137 -0.05 25.11 -14.24
C GLN A 137 -0.84 24.55 -15.43
N ALA A 138 -0.22 24.45 -16.62
CA ALA A 138 -0.88 24.05 -17.86
C ALA A 138 -0.76 22.55 -18.18
N ASP A 139 0.21 21.84 -17.59
CA ASP A 139 0.49 20.42 -17.88
C ASP A 139 -0.01 19.46 -16.77
N TYR A 140 -0.73 19.99 -15.76
CA TYR A 140 -1.23 19.22 -14.61
C TYR A 140 -2.74 18.88 -14.69
N GLU A 141 -3.53 19.59 -15.50
CA GLU A 141 -4.96 19.29 -15.74
C GLU A 141 -5.15 18.26 -16.86
#